data_AF-A0A2A3EH58-F1
#
_entry.id   AF-A0A2A3EH58-F1
#
_cell.length_a   1.000
_cell.length_b   1.000
_cell.length_c   1.000
_cell.angle_alpha   90.00
_cell.angle_beta   90.00
_cell.angle_gamma   90.00
#
_symmetry.space_group_name_H-M   'P 1'
#
loop_
_entity.id
_entity.type
_entity.pdbx_description
1 polymer ?
#
loop_
_entity_poly.entity_id
_entity_poly.type
_entity_poly.pdbx_seq_one_letter_code
_entity_poly.pdbx_strand_id
1 'polypeptide(L)'
;MAVNAAKAILKQGKTVLLICDVQEKFAKAMYEFGKITQNSVKLINALKLLNVPIIVSEQNPKALGKTIPEFDISGAKGPFEKTQFSMCIPEINKELSTICSGQKPDSIILIGIETHVCIENTAIDLRQNGYEVHTVADCCTSRTQEDRLLALERMKKIGCHIATSENVIFKLLADAKHKEFKNIQSLVKTPTQQTNLVPVSQL
;
A
#
# COMPACT_ATOMS: atom_id res chain seq x y z
N MET A 1 -15.73 -8.91 15.67
CA MET A 1 -14.67 -9.79 16.21
C MET A 1 -13.49 -8.93 16.61
N ALA A 2 -12.95 -9.12 17.82
CA ALA A 2 -11.76 -8.38 18.26
C ALA A 2 -10.57 -8.70 17.34
N VAL A 3 -9.82 -7.69 16.94
CA VAL A 3 -8.58 -7.86 16.19
C VAL A 3 -7.58 -8.56 17.12
N ASN A 4 -7.23 -9.81 16.82
CA ASN A 4 -6.18 -10.52 17.55
C ASN A 4 -4.86 -9.76 17.36
N ALA A 5 -4.22 -9.31 18.44
CA ALA A 5 -2.97 -8.55 18.39
C ALA A 5 -1.85 -9.30 17.63
N ALA A 6 -1.86 -10.64 17.64
CA ALA A 6 -0.91 -11.46 16.88
C ALA A 6 -1.05 -11.32 15.35
N LYS A 7 -2.19 -10.84 14.84
CA LYS A 7 -2.48 -10.66 13.41
C LYS A 7 -2.02 -9.31 12.84
N ALA A 8 -1.63 -8.36 13.71
CA ALA A 8 -1.18 -7.03 13.30
C ALA A 8 0.34 -6.92 13.03
N ILE A 9 1.05 -8.05 13.05
CA ILE A 9 2.51 -8.12 12.94
C ILE A 9 2.92 -8.19 11.47
N LEU A 10 3.76 -7.25 11.04
CA LEU A 10 4.46 -7.35 9.77
C LEU A 10 5.82 -8.02 9.98
N LYS A 11 6.18 -8.97 9.12
CA LYS A 11 7.45 -9.71 9.19
C LYS A 11 8.19 -9.68 7.87
N GLN A 12 9.49 -9.41 7.91
CA GLN A 12 10.37 -9.57 6.75
C GLN A 12 10.31 -11.01 6.23
N GLY A 13 10.33 -11.18 4.91
CA GLY A 13 10.19 -12.50 4.27
C GLY A 13 8.79 -13.11 4.30
N LYS A 14 7.81 -12.49 4.96
CA LYS A 14 6.38 -12.92 4.99
C LYS A 14 5.40 -11.80 4.62
N THR A 15 5.92 -10.66 4.19
CA THR A 15 5.15 -9.46 3.83
C THR A 15 5.46 -9.09 2.39
N VAL A 16 4.46 -8.62 1.65
CA VAL A 16 4.61 -8.07 0.29
C VAL A 16 3.90 -6.72 0.19
N LEU A 17 4.43 -5.81 -0.62
CA LEU A 17 3.77 -4.56 -0.99
C LEU A 17 3.00 -4.76 -2.30
N LEU A 18 1.72 -4.39 -2.31
CA LEU A 18 0.91 -4.20 -3.51
C LEU A 18 0.73 -2.71 -3.79
N ILE A 19 1.10 -2.29 -5.00
CA ILE A 19 0.89 -0.94 -5.53
C ILE A 19 -0.25 -0.99 -6.55
N CYS A 20 -1.38 -0.40 -6.20
CA CYS A 20 -2.60 -0.45 -7.00
C CYS A 20 -2.78 0.81 -7.85
N ASP A 21 -2.57 0.67 -9.17
CA ASP A 21 -3.08 1.57 -10.20
C ASP A 21 -2.69 3.06 -10.07
N VAL A 22 -1.53 3.37 -9.48
CA VAL A 22 -1.05 4.76 -9.35
C VAL A 22 -0.49 5.25 -10.69
N GLN A 23 -1.38 5.66 -11.58
CA GLN A 23 -1.08 5.99 -12.97
C GLN A 23 -1.18 7.49 -13.28
N GLU A 24 -0.44 7.93 -14.32
CA GLU A 24 -0.24 9.34 -14.69
C GLU A 24 -1.54 10.12 -14.89
N LYS A 25 -2.57 9.55 -15.54
CA LYS A 25 -3.80 10.30 -15.84
C LYS A 25 -4.68 10.57 -14.63
N PHE A 26 -4.44 9.88 -13.50
CA PHE A 26 -5.13 10.16 -12.25
C PHE A 26 -4.56 11.36 -11.49
N ALA A 27 -3.33 11.80 -11.80
CA ALA A 27 -2.60 12.77 -10.99
C ALA A 27 -3.37 14.08 -10.73
N LYS A 28 -4.18 14.54 -11.69
CA LYS A 28 -4.98 15.77 -11.58
C LYS A 28 -6.35 15.57 -10.94
N ALA A 29 -6.83 14.33 -10.86
CA ALA A 29 -8.18 14.01 -10.41
C ALA A 29 -8.23 13.51 -8.96
N MET A 30 -7.09 13.09 -8.40
CA MET A 30 -6.99 12.53 -7.06
C MET A 30 -6.79 13.62 -5.99
N TYR A 31 -7.51 13.47 -4.88
CA TYR A 31 -7.36 14.34 -3.72
C TYR A 31 -5.96 14.22 -3.11
N GLU A 32 -5.28 15.36 -2.94
CA GLU A 32 -3.96 15.45 -2.32
C GLU A 32 -2.89 14.53 -2.98
N PHE A 33 -3.01 14.27 -4.29
CA PHE A 33 -2.17 13.30 -5.01
C PHE A 33 -0.67 13.50 -4.77
N GLY A 34 -0.16 14.73 -4.87
CA GLY A 34 1.26 15.01 -4.65
C GLY A 34 1.75 14.61 -3.25
N LYS A 35 0.94 14.84 -2.20
CA LYS A 35 1.28 14.46 -0.82
C LYS A 35 1.24 12.93 -0.66
N ILE A 36 0.25 12.27 -1.26
CA ILE A 36 0.11 10.81 -1.29
C ILE A 36 1.30 10.17 -2.00
N THR A 37 1.72 10.72 -3.14
CA THR A 37 2.91 10.29 -3.89
C THR A 37 4.15 10.41 -3.03
N GLN A 38 4.38 11.55 -2.35
CA GLN A 38 5.56 11.72 -1.48
C GLN A 38 5.62 10.69 -0.34
N ASN A 39 4.50 10.45 0.34
CA ASN A 39 4.42 9.44 1.40
C ASN A 39 4.64 8.03 0.85
N SER A 40 4.10 7.74 -0.33
CA SER A 40 4.25 6.44 -1.00
C SER A 40 5.68 6.19 -1.45
N VAL A 41 6.37 7.20 -2.02
CA VAL A 41 7.79 7.10 -2.39
C VAL A 41 8.66 6.82 -1.17
N LYS A 42 8.42 7.50 -0.05
CA LYS A 42 9.10 7.22 1.22
C LYS A 42 8.91 5.75 1.63
N LEU A 43 7.67 5.26 1.60
CA LEU A 43 7.35 3.88 1.94
C LEU A 43 8.05 2.89 1.00
N ILE A 44 7.91 3.06 -0.32
CA ILE A 44 8.50 2.18 -1.33
C ILE A 44 10.02 2.07 -1.12
N ASN A 45 10.71 3.20 -0.95
CA ASN A 45 12.16 3.23 -0.75
C ASN A 45 12.57 2.52 0.55
N ALA A 46 11.83 2.72 1.64
CA ALA A 46 12.09 2.01 2.90
C ALA A 46 11.86 0.50 2.76
N LEU A 47 10.80 0.09 2.07
CA LEU A 47 10.47 -1.33 1.86
C LEU A 47 11.48 -2.03 0.94
N LYS A 48 12.06 -1.32 -0.03
CA LYS A 48 13.20 -1.82 -0.82
C LYS A 48 14.43 -2.09 0.03
N LEU A 49 14.82 -1.17 0.92
CA LEU A 49 15.93 -1.39 1.85
C LEU A 49 15.70 -2.61 2.75
N LEU A 50 14.43 -2.85 3.13
CA LEU A 50 14.02 -4.00 3.93
C LEU A 50 13.83 -5.29 3.12
N ASN A 51 14.13 -5.28 1.82
CA ASN A 51 13.95 -6.41 0.91
C ASN A 51 12.52 -6.97 0.90
N VAL A 52 11.52 -6.09 1.05
CA VAL A 52 10.11 -6.46 0.92
C VAL A 52 9.77 -6.54 -0.58
N PRO A 53 9.28 -7.68 -1.07
CA PRO A 53 8.89 -7.80 -2.47
C PRO A 53 7.71 -6.87 -2.82
N ILE A 54 7.67 -6.44 -4.07
CA ILE A 54 6.69 -5.47 -4.58
C ILE A 54 5.98 -6.06 -5.80
N ILE A 55 4.65 -5.95 -5.86
CA ILE A 55 3.83 -6.20 -7.05
C ILE A 55 3.09 -4.92 -7.43
N VAL A 56 3.02 -4.62 -8.73
CA VAL A 56 2.37 -3.42 -9.27
C VAL A 56 1.27 -3.82 -10.26
N SER A 57 0.12 -3.16 -10.22
CA SER A 57 -0.90 -3.25 -11.26
C SER A 57 -1.13 -1.91 -11.97
N GLU A 58 -1.62 -2.01 -13.20
CA GLU A 58 -2.14 -0.87 -13.98
C GLU A 58 -3.55 -1.17 -14.48
N GLN A 59 -4.50 -0.30 -14.16
CA GLN A 59 -5.85 -0.36 -14.70
C GLN A 59 -5.86 0.24 -16.11
N ASN A 60 -6.23 -0.54 -17.12
CA ASN A 60 -6.37 -0.13 -18.52
C ASN A 60 -5.33 0.94 -18.96
N PRO A 61 -4.02 0.62 -18.96
CA PRO A 61 -2.97 1.63 -19.11
C PRO A 61 -3.00 2.35 -20.47
N LYS A 62 -3.57 1.73 -21.51
CA LYS A 62 -3.84 2.41 -22.79
C LYS A 62 -4.71 3.65 -22.59
N ALA A 63 -5.72 3.56 -21.73
CA ALA A 63 -6.62 4.65 -21.43
C ALA A 63 -6.12 5.55 -20.30
N LEU A 64 -5.45 5.00 -19.28
CA LEU A 64 -5.15 5.69 -18.01
C LEU A 64 -3.66 6.07 -17.82
N GLY A 65 -2.81 5.76 -18.80
CA GLY A 65 -1.37 6.01 -18.71
C GLY A 65 -0.64 4.91 -17.92
N LYS A 66 0.67 5.09 -17.76
CA LYS A 66 1.50 4.15 -17.02
C LYS A 66 1.62 4.55 -15.56
N THR A 67 2.19 3.67 -14.75
CA THR A 67 2.55 3.95 -13.36
C THR A 67 3.40 5.22 -13.31
N ILE A 68 3.14 6.10 -12.34
CA ILE A 68 3.83 7.40 -12.26
C ILE A 68 5.36 7.24 -12.13
N PRO A 69 6.18 8.08 -12.78
CA PRO A 69 7.63 7.95 -12.80
C PRO A 69 8.30 8.18 -11.43
N GLU A 70 7.60 8.84 -10.49
CA GLU A 70 8.07 9.03 -9.11
C GLU A 70 8.18 7.70 -8.36
N PHE A 71 7.42 6.69 -8.76
CA PHE A 71 7.49 5.36 -8.15
C PHE A 71 8.62 4.57 -8.82
N ASP A 72 9.73 4.43 -8.11
CA ASP A 72 10.77 3.50 -8.53
C ASP A 72 10.27 2.05 -8.38
N ILE A 73 9.75 1.49 -9.47
CA ILE A 73 9.27 0.11 -9.55
C ILE A 73 10.35 -0.88 -10.00
N SER A 74 11.64 -0.47 -10.04
CA SER A 74 12.73 -1.39 -10.35
C SER A 74 12.76 -2.57 -9.38
N GLY A 75 12.84 -3.78 -9.93
CA GLY A 75 12.82 -5.04 -9.17
C GLY A 75 11.42 -5.50 -8.71
N ALA A 76 10.36 -4.74 -8.99
CA ALA A 76 8.99 -5.18 -8.73
C ALA A 76 8.53 -6.24 -9.73
N LYS A 77 7.50 -7.01 -9.36
CA LYS A 77 6.74 -7.85 -10.28
C LYS A 77 5.64 -7.00 -10.94
N GLY A 78 5.53 -7.11 -12.26
CA GLY A 78 4.64 -6.27 -13.07
C GLY A 78 5.36 -5.05 -13.65
N PRO A 79 4.63 -4.02 -14.10
CA PRO A 79 3.20 -3.82 -13.88
C PRO A 79 2.30 -4.87 -14.59
N PHE A 80 1.30 -5.37 -13.88
CA PHE A 80 0.28 -6.25 -14.45
C PHE A 80 -0.90 -5.42 -14.94
N GLU A 81 -1.16 -5.46 -16.25
CA GLU A 81 -2.30 -4.74 -16.85
C GLU A 81 -3.61 -5.48 -16.51
N LYS A 82 -4.64 -4.73 -16.11
CA LYS A 82 -5.95 -5.30 -15.77
C LYS A 82 -7.11 -4.40 -16.15
N THR A 83 -8.29 -5.00 -16.28
CA THR A 83 -9.58 -4.30 -16.37
C THR A 83 -10.46 -4.56 -15.14
N GLN A 84 -10.23 -5.68 -14.43
CA GLN A 84 -10.84 -5.95 -13.13
C GLN A 84 -10.38 -4.92 -12.09
N PHE A 85 -11.30 -4.42 -11.27
CA PHE A 85 -10.95 -3.42 -10.25
C PHE A 85 -10.03 -3.97 -9.17
N SER A 86 -10.33 -5.15 -8.63
CA SER A 86 -9.42 -5.85 -7.70
C SER A 86 -8.11 -6.27 -8.39
N MET A 87 -7.00 -6.17 -7.67
CA MET A 87 -5.68 -6.69 -8.09
C MET A 87 -5.62 -8.22 -8.07
N CYS A 88 -6.58 -8.93 -7.48
CA CYS A 88 -6.57 -10.39 -7.33
C CYS A 88 -6.91 -11.14 -8.63
N ILE A 89 -6.26 -10.76 -9.73
CA ILE A 89 -6.30 -11.44 -11.03
C ILE A 89 -5.39 -12.69 -11.01
N PRO A 90 -5.58 -13.64 -11.93
CA PRO A 90 -4.80 -14.88 -11.96
C PRO A 90 -3.27 -14.69 -11.92
N GLU A 91 -2.75 -13.71 -12.64
CA GLU A 91 -1.32 -13.40 -12.73
C GLU A 91 -0.75 -12.94 -11.40
N ILE A 92 -1.42 -12.01 -10.72
CA ILE A 92 -1.01 -11.50 -9.41
C ILE A 92 -1.17 -12.59 -8.33
N ASN A 93 -2.26 -13.38 -8.37
CA ASN A 93 -2.45 -14.49 -7.44
C ASN A 93 -1.35 -15.56 -7.59
N LYS A 94 -0.90 -15.80 -8.83
CA LYS A 94 0.22 -16.70 -9.10
C LYS A 94 1.52 -16.18 -8.47
N GLU A 95 1.85 -14.90 -8.65
CA GLU A 95 3.02 -14.31 -7.97
C GLU A 95 2.89 -14.41 -6.45
N LEU A 96 1.74 -13.99 -5.90
CA LEU A 96 1.47 -14.04 -4.46
C LEU A 96 1.63 -15.44 -3.86
N SER A 97 1.38 -16.51 -4.61
CA SER A 97 1.53 -17.88 -4.10
C SER A 97 2.98 -18.28 -3.79
N THR A 98 3.97 -17.58 -4.35
CA THR A 98 5.39 -17.97 -4.27
C THR A 98 6.36 -16.81 -3.96
N ILE A 99 5.89 -15.56 -3.90
CA ILE A 99 6.74 -14.36 -3.83
C ILE A 99 7.64 -14.29 -2.59
N CYS A 100 7.26 -14.95 -1.50
CA CYS A 100 8.04 -15.01 -0.27
C CYS A 100 8.89 -16.30 -0.22
N SER A 101 9.94 -16.35 -1.05
CA SER A 101 10.88 -17.48 -1.11
C SER A 101 10.19 -18.83 -1.42
N GLY A 102 9.28 -18.82 -2.40
CA GLY A 102 8.50 -20.01 -2.79
C GLY A 102 7.25 -20.22 -1.94
N GLN A 103 6.87 -19.27 -1.10
CA GLN A 103 5.70 -19.36 -0.22
C GLN A 103 4.75 -18.17 -0.37
N LYS A 104 3.50 -18.39 0.04
CA LYS A 104 2.47 -17.36 0.21
C LYS A 104 2.86 -16.39 1.36
N PRO A 105 2.69 -15.06 1.19
CA PRO A 105 2.88 -14.10 2.28
C PRO A 105 1.76 -14.22 3.32
N ASP A 106 2.08 -13.92 4.58
CA ASP A 106 1.10 -13.83 5.66
C ASP A 106 0.38 -12.47 5.60
N SER A 107 1.12 -11.42 5.25
CA SER A 107 0.66 -10.03 5.28
C SER A 107 0.85 -9.30 3.95
N ILE A 108 -0.11 -8.45 3.63
CA ILE A 108 -0.11 -7.56 2.47
C ILE A 108 -0.09 -6.12 2.95
N ILE A 109 0.84 -5.32 2.45
CA ILE A 109 0.79 -3.85 2.54
C ILE A 109 0.12 -3.38 1.25
N LEU A 110 -0.96 -2.62 1.36
CA LEU A 110 -1.76 -2.18 0.21
C LEU A 110 -1.77 -0.64 0.13
N ILE A 111 -1.28 -0.12 -1.00
CA ILE A 111 -1.26 1.31 -1.33
C ILE A 111 -1.83 1.58 -2.73
N GLY A 112 -2.25 2.81 -2.99
CA GLY A 112 -2.60 3.27 -4.33
C GLY A 112 -4.01 3.86 -4.46
N ILE A 113 -4.63 3.71 -5.63
CA ILE A 113 -5.86 4.39 -6.00
C ILE A 113 -6.80 3.47 -6.82
N GLU A 114 -8.10 3.73 -6.89
CA GLU A 114 -8.86 4.58 -5.96
C GLU A 114 -9.20 3.80 -4.68
N THR A 115 -9.18 4.50 -3.55
CA THR A 115 -9.39 3.90 -2.21
C THR A 115 -10.71 3.12 -2.11
N HIS A 116 -11.79 3.68 -2.65
CA HIS A 116 -13.13 3.07 -2.62
C HIS A 116 -13.43 2.12 -3.78
N VAL A 117 -12.51 1.95 -4.74
CA VAL A 117 -12.70 1.10 -5.91
C VAL A 117 -11.67 -0.02 -5.90
N CYS A 118 -10.52 0.17 -6.55
CA CYS A 118 -9.53 -0.87 -6.74
C CYS A 118 -8.93 -1.31 -5.40
N ILE A 119 -8.64 -0.38 -4.49
CA ILE A 119 -8.07 -0.68 -3.16
C ILE A 119 -9.08 -1.48 -2.32
N GLU A 120 -10.32 -1.00 -2.17
CA GLU A 120 -11.33 -1.67 -1.35
C GLU A 120 -11.69 -3.06 -1.90
N ASN A 121 -11.91 -3.20 -3.21
CA ASN A 121 -12.18 -4.52 -3.82
C ASN A 121 -10.99 -5.48 -3.67
N THR A 122 -9.76 -4.98 -3.83
CA THR A 122 -8.55 -5.77 -3.58
C THR A 122 -8.47 -6.21 -2.12
N ALA A 123 -8.75 -5.31 -1.18
CA ALA A 123 -8.74 -5.63 0.24
C ALA A 123 -9.77 -6.71 0.59
N ILE A 124 -10.99 -6.64 0.05
CA ILE A 124 -12.03 -7.66 0.23
C ILE A 124 -11.53 -9.03 -0.23
N ASP A 125 -11.03 -9.14 -1.46
CA ASP A 125 -10.58 -10.42 -2.01
C ASP A 125 -9.39 -10.99 -1.23
N LEU A 126 -8.43 -10.14 -0.84
CA LEU A 126 -7.29 -10.56 -0.02
C LEU A 126 -7.74 -11.07 1.35
N ARG A 127 -8.71 -10.40 1.99
CA ARG A 127 -9.26 -10.86 3.28
C ARG A 127 -10.00 -12.18 3.14
N GLN A 128 -10.80 -12.35 2.08
CA GLN A 128 -11.46 -13.64 1.78
C GLN A 128 -10.44 -14.76 1.56
N ASN A 129 -9.30 -14.45 0.94
CA ASN A 129 -8.19 -15.38 0.73
C ASN A 129 -7.26 -15.55 1.96
N GLY A 130 -7.65 -15.03 3.12
CA GLY A 130 -6.99 -15.26 4.40
C GLY A 130 -5.67 -14.50 4.60
N TYR A 131 -5.38 -13.49 3.79
CA TYR A 131 -4.23 -12.61 4.01
C TYR A 131 -4.53 -11.57 5.08
N GLU A 132 -3.57 -11.23 5.94
CA GLU A 132 -3.68 -10.04 6.79
C GLU A 132 -3.35 -8.78 5.97
N VAL A 133 -4.28 -7.81 5.91
CA VAL A 133 -4.16 -6.66 5.01
C VAL A 133 -3.92 -5.39 5.80
N HIS A 134 -2.85 -4.68 5.44
CA HIS A 134 -2.48 -3.37 5.97
C HIS A 134 -2.69 -2.31 4.89
N THR A 135 -3.85 -1.66 4.91
CA THR A 135 -4.13 -0.53 4.02
C THR A 135 -3.47 0.72 4.57
N VAL A 136 -2.56 1.31 3.79
CA VAL A 136 -1.76 2.46 4.23
C VAL A 136 -2.48 3.75 3.88
N ALA A 137 -3.22 4.31 4.83
CA ALA A 137 -4.19 5.39 4.59
C ALA A 137 -3.55 6.66 4.01
N ASP A 138 -2.33 7.01 4.43
CA ASP A 138 -1.58 8.17 3.93
C ASP A 138 -0.85 7.91 2.59
N CYS A 139 -1.05 6.71 2.02
CA CYS A 139 -0.61 6.29 0.69
C CYS A 139 -1.79 5.80 -0.19
N CYS A 140 -3.04 5.99 0.27
CA CYS A 140 -4.26 5.68 -0.47
C CYS A 140 -5.11 6.94 -0.64
N THR A 141 -5.62 7.18 -1.85
CA THR A 141 -6.54 8.31 -2.07
C THR A 141 -7.65 7.99 -3.08
N SER A 142 -8.60 8.91 -3.20
CA SER A 142 -9.72 8.89 -4.15
C SER A 142 -9.95 10.30 -4.66
N ARG A 143 -10.89 10.47 -5.58
CA ARG A 143 -11.29 11.79 -6.08
C ARG A 143 -11.83 12.72 -5.00
N THR A 144 -12.58 12.17 -4.05
CA THR A 144 -13.15 12.90 -2.92
C THR A 144 -12.62 12.36 -1.60
N GLN A 145 -12.64 13.21 -0.57
CA GLN A 145 -12.23 12.80 0.77
C GLN A 145 -13.30 11.90 1.41
N GLU A 146 -14.58 12.12 1.09
CA GLU A 146 -15.71 11.30 1.53
C GLU A 146 -15.57 9.86 1.06
N ASP A 147 -15.33 9.65 -0.24
CA ASP A 147 -15.13 8.31 -0.80
C ASP A 147 -13.96 7.61 -0.13
N ARG A 148 -12.85 8.33 0.03
CA ARG A 148 -11.63 7.83 0.67
C ARG A 148 -11.87 7.41 2.12
N LEU A 149 -12.43 8.29 2.95
CA LEU A 149 -12.61 8.03 4.38
C LEU A 149 -13.65 6.94 4.65
N LEU A 150 -14.76 6.93 3.91
CA LEU A 150 -15.78 5.90 4.05
C LEU A 150 -15.25 4.52 3.64
N ALA A 151 -14.42 4.44 2.60
CA ALA A 151 -13.76 3.20 2.20
C ALA A 151 -12.76 2.69 3.25
N LEU A 152 -11.95 3.57 3.84
CA LEU A 152 -11.05 3.20 4.93
C LEU A 152 -11.81 2.65 6.14
N GLU A 153 -12.95 3.24 6.48
CA GLU A 153 -13.80 2.75 7.57
C GLU A 153 -14.44 1.39 7.25
N ARG A 154 -14.90 1.17 6.00
CA ARG A 154 -15.39 -0.14 5.55
C ARG A 154 -14.28 -1.21 5.57
N MET A 155 -13.09 -0.88 5.08
CA MET A 155 -11.92 -1.77 5.14
C MET A 155 -11.57 -2.16 6.58
N LYS A 156 -11.63 -1.22 7.53
CA LYS A 156 -11.46 -1.50 8.95
C LYS A 156 -12.51 -2.50 9.46
N LYS A 157 -13.77 -2.35 9.07
CA LYS A 157 -14.88 -3.24 9.49
C LYS A 157 -14.75 -4.66 8.95
N ILE A 158 -14.16 -4.85 7.76
CA ILE A 158 -13.86 -6.18 7.21
C ILE A 158 -12.52 -6.76 7.72
N GLY A 159 -11.90 -6.09 8.70
CA GLY A 159 -10.74 -6.60 9.42
C GLY A 159 -9.39 -6.28 8.76
N CYS A 160 -9.31 -5.27 7.90
CA CYS A 160 -8.03 -4.69 7.49
C CYS A 160 -7.46 -3.81 8.61
N HIS A 161 -6.13 -3.79 8.72
CA HIS A 161 -5.40 -2.82 9.52
C HIS A 161 -5.26 -1.52 8.74
N ILE A 162 -5.85 -0.45 9.24
CA ILE A 162 -5.61 0.89 8.69
C ILE A 162 -4.34 1.42 9.34
N ALA A 163 -3.29 1.61 8.54
CA ALA A 163 -1.96 2.00 8.97
C ALA A 163 -1.52 3.32 8.31
N THR A 164 -0.37 3.84 8.74
CA THR A 164 0.35 4.91 8.04
C THR A 164 1.70 4.42 7.54
N SER A 165 2.30 5.12 6.59
CA SER A 165 3.58 4.75 5.98
C SER A 165 4.69 4.56 7.03
N GLU A 166 4.88 5.52 7.94
CA GLU A 166 5.86 5.38 9.02
C GLU A 166 5.51 4.27 10.02
N ASN A 167 4.21 4.03 10.29
CA ASN A 167 3.79 2.88 11.11
C ASN A 167 4.25 1.55 10.50
N VAL A 168 4.07 1.38 9.18
CA VAL A 168 4.50 0.18 8.44
C VAL A 168 6.02 0.04 8.46
N ILE A 169 6.74 1.11 8.19
CA ILE A 169 8.22 1.13 8.17
C ILE A 169 8.77 0.66 9.51
N PHE A 170 8.35 1.28 10.62
CA PHE A 170 8.89 0.95 11.93
C PHE A 170 8.42 -0.42 12.44
N LYS A 171 7.22 -0.89 12.07
CA LYS A 171 6.79 -2.26 12.36
C LYS A 171 7.70 -3.32 11.74
N LEU A 172 8.08 -3.14 10.48
CA LEU A 172 8.98 -4.07 9.79
C LEU A 172 10.44 -3.94 10.26
N LEU A 173 10.84 -2.76 10.72
CA LEU A 173 12.17 -2.52 11.27
C LEU A 173 12.37 -3.23 12.61
N ALA A 174 11.34 -3.21 13.45
CA ALA A 174 11.22 -3.82 14.78
C ALA A 174 12.21 -3.34 15.86
N ASP A 175 13.47 -3.08 15.53
CA ASP A 175 14.54 -2.68 16.47
C ASP A 175 15.40 -1.56 15.86
N ALA A 176 15.77 -0.57 16.67
CA ALA A 176 16.71 0.48 16.29
C ALA A 176 18.14 -0.03 16.03
N LYS A 177 18.45 -1.26 16.46
CA LYS A 177 19.71 -1.97 16.16
C LYS A 177 19.69 -2.65 14.78
N HIS A 178 18.58 -2.62 14.05
CA HIS A 178 18.49 -3.22 12.73
C HIS A 178 19.53 -2.62 11.78
N LYS A 179 20.17 -3.45 10.94
CA LYS A 179 21.26 -3.03 10.03
C LYS A 179 20.87 -1.85 9.12
N GLU A 180 19.62 -1.82 8.67
CA GLU A 180 19.07 -0.76 7.80
C GLU A 180 18.56 0.48 8.56
N PHE A 181 18.60 0.49 9.90
CA PHE A 181 18.02 1.58 10.69
C PHE A 181 18.56 2.94 10.29
N LYS A 182 19.89 3.09 10.09
CA LYS A 182 20.51 4.36 9.70
C LYS A 182 20.04 4.83 8.31
N ASN A 183 19.92 3.91 7.35
CA ASN A 183 19.44 4.22 6.01
C ASN A 183 17.98 4.66 6.05
N ILE A 184 17.13 3.94 6.79
CA ILE A 184 15.72 4.28 6.95
C ILE A 184 15.51 5.57 7.75
N GLN A 185 16.33 5.81 8.78
CA GLN A 185 16.30 7.04 9.55
C GLN A 185 16.44 8.27 8.64
N SER A 186 17.30 8.20 7.62
CA SER A 186 17.47 9.30 6.66
C SER A 186 16.19 9.61 5.87
N LEU A 187 15.34 8.60 5.58
CA LEU A 187 14.08 8.74 4.86
C LEU A 187 12.97 9.33 5.74
N VAL A 188 12.97 9.04 7.04
CA VAL A 188 11.93 9.46 7.99
C VAL A 188 12.30 10.71 8.80
N LYS A 189 13.49 11.30 8.58
CA LYS A 189 13.88 12.60 9.16
C LYS A 189 12.88 13.70 8.81
N THR A 190 12.44 13.72 7.57
CA THR A 190 11.35 14.59 7.14
C THR A 190 10.03 13.88 7.44
N PRO A 191 9.13 14.47 8.25
CA PRO A 191 7.83 13.86 8.53
C PRO A 191 7.01 13.56 7.27
N THR A 192 6.10 12.60 7.34
CA THR A 192 5.11 12.38 6.27
C THR A 192 4.22 13.61 6.08
N GLN A 193 3.79 13.83 4.85
CA GLN A 193 2.87 14.91 4.52
C GLN A 193 1.48 14.61 5.09
N GLN A 194 0.85 15.63 5.68
CA GLN A 194 -0.52 15.53 6.16
C GLN A 194 -1.49 15.46 4.96
N THR A 195 -2.27 14.39 4.89
CA THR A 195 -3.23 14.13 3.79
C THR A 195 -4.68 14.30 4.24
N ASN A 196 -4.93 15.16 5.25
CA ASN A 196 -6.24 15.47 5.81
C ASN A 196 -7.03 14.26 6.35
N LEU A 197 -6.32 13.20 6.81
CA LEU A 197 -6.92 12.04 7.46
C LEU A 197 -7.46 12.34 8.88
N VAL A 198 -6.98 13.43 9.48
CA VAL A 198 -7.42 13.93 10.78
C VAL A 198 -7.90 15.36 10.55
N PRO A 199 -9.05 15.77 11.12
CA PRO A 199 -9.47 17.16 11.07
C PRO A 199 -8.37 18.05 11.66
N VAL A 200 -8.01 19.12 10.95
CA VAL A 200 -7.17 20.17 11.54
C VAL A 200 -8.06 20.86 12.57
N SER A 201 -7.84 20.60 13.85
CA SER A 201 -8.47 21.42 14.89
C SER A 201 -8.02 22.85 14.65
N GLN A 202 -8.96 23.77 14.44
CA GLN A 202 -8.66 25.19 14.56
C GLN A 202 -8.24 25.41 16.02
N LEU A 203 -6.92 25.45 16.26
CA LEU A 203 -6.35 25.96 17.49
C LEU A 203 -6.41 27.48 17.46
#